data_AF-A0A350IKE7-F1
#
_entry.id   AF-A0A350IKE7-F1
#
_cell.length_a   1.000
_cell.length_b   1.000
_cell.length_c   1.000
_cell.angle_alpha   90.00
_cell.angle_beta   90.00
_cell.angle_gamma   90.00
#
_symmetry.space_group_name_H-M   'P 1'
#
loop_
_entity.id
_entity.type
_entity.pdbx_description
1 polymer ?
#
loop_
_entity_poly.entity_id
_entity_poly.type
_entity_poly.pdbx_seq_one_letter_code
_entity_poly.pdbx_strand_id
1 'polypeptide(L)'
;MKRLFLGIAVICFGFLNLSADNISDASRYLKLSNTYIQNENFEKANEYLNKARELLSTNTSWEGQYWNAVIDETYGNYYLKLNNTEMSKFSFNQALNKYKKLIKMKGGSQDALAELLERSNYLEQNLNMLSGDAKTISLDNQKLKQIPALLPQNMESFSCDNCKLKEFPYQLTGYKNLRVINLANNNIKEFQANQFPNLVMLDLSNNKIKQIQGDFPANTPKLEYLFLQNNSLKDLPLSIANLKNLKVLNVSGNKIPFSTIKSIIQALPNTLIIHDKYILEQEATPAEEFQE
;
A
#
# COMPACT_ATOMS: atom_id res chain seq x y z
N MET A 1 2.36 -4.34 -29.18
CA MET A 1 1.28 -4.95 -29.98
C MET A 1 1.19 -6.44 -29.67
N LYS A 2 0.13 -6.87 -28.98
CA LYS A 2 -0.60 -8.13 -29.17
C LYS A 2 -1.81 -8.09 -28.23
N ARG A 3 -3.01 -7.99 -28.83
CA ARG A 3 -4.30 -8.12 -28.16
C ARG A 3 -4.46 -9.58 -27.71
N LEU A 4 -4.96 -9.81 -26.50
CA LEU A 4 -5.67 -11.05 -26.18
C LEU A 4 -7.05 -10.66 -25.65
N PHE A 5 -8.02 -10.72 -26.55
CA PHE A 5 -9.44 -10.87 -26.19
C PHE A 5 -9.59 -12.24 -25.53
N LEU A 6 -10.15 -12.32 -24.33
CA LEU A 6 -10.72 -13.56 -23.81
C LEU A 6 -12.24 -13.41 -23.91
N GLY A 7 -12.80 -13.95 -25.00
CA GLY A 7 -14.23 -14.11 -25.16
C GLY A 7 -14.73 -15.19 -24.21
N ILE A 8 -15.79 -14.89 -23.47
CA ILE A 8 -16.53 -15.87 -22.67
C ILE A 8 -17.40 -16.67 -23.65
N ALA A 9 -17.15 -17.97 -23.74
CA ALA A 9 -17.95 -18.89 -24.52
C ALA A 9 -19.33 -19.07 -23.89
N VAL A 10 -20.38 -18.83 -24.68
CA VAL A 10 -21.78 -19.08 -24.36
C VAL A 10 -22.06 -20.57 -24.57
N ILE A 11 -22.54 -21.27 -23.54
CA ILE A 11 -23.18 -22.58 -23.70
C ILE A 11 -24.63 -22.41 -23.26
N CYS A 12 -25.54 -22.41 -24.24
CA CYS A 12 -26.98 -22.44 -24.01
C CYS A 12 -27.43 -23.88 -23.72
N PHE A 13 -28.11 -24.09 -22.60
CA PHE A 13 -29.17 -25.10 -22.50
C PHE A 13 -30.38 -24.44 -21.85
N GLY A 14 -31.51 -24.46 -22.56
CA GLY A 14 -32.76 -23.87 -22.12
C GLY A 14 -33.49 -24.77 -21.13
N PHE A 15 -33.93 -24.19 -20.02
CA PHE A 15 -35.32 -24.18 -19.54
C PHE A 15 -35.41 -23.09 -18.45
N LEU A 16 -36.37 -22.17 -18.60
CA LEU A 16 -36.93 -21.25 -17.58
C LEU A 16 -35.94 -20.59 -16.60
N ASN A 17 -35.34 -19.45 -16.96
CA ASN A 17 -34.36 -18.78 -16.09
C ASN A 17 -34.51 -17.26 -16.04
N LEU A 18 -35.70 -16.77 -15.65
CA LEU A 18 -35.89 -15.36 -15.26
C LEU A 18 -34.83 -14.90 -14.23
N SER A 19 -34.34 -15.82 -13.39
CA SER A 19 -33.28 -15.55 -12.40
C SER A 19 -31.90 -15.36 -13.03
N ALA A 20 -31.55 -16.08 -14.10
CA ALA A 20 -30.24 -15.95 -14.76
C ALA A 20 -30.15 -14.68 -15.62
N ASP A 21 -31.25 -14.31 -16.28
CA ASP A 21 -31.35 -13.06 -17.03
C ASP A 21 -31.22 -11.85 -16.08
N ASN A 22 -31.88 -11.90 -14.93
CA ASN A 22 -31.76 -10.86 -13.90
C ASN A 22 -30.33 -10.73 -13.33
N ILE A 23 -29.60 -11.84 -13.15
CA ILE A 23 -28.19 -11.80 -12.70
C ILE A 23 -27.30 -11.14 -13.76
N SER A 24 -27.45 -11.55 -15.02
CA SER A 24 -26.69 -10.98 -16.14
C SER A 24 -26.93 -9.47 -16.27
N ASP A 25 -28.18 -9.03 -16.17
CA ASP A 25 -28.53 -7.61 -16.29
C ASP A 25 -28.09 -6.80 -15.07
N ALA A 26 -28.19 -7.35 -13.85
CA ALA A 26 -27.65 -6.72 -12.66
C ALA A 26 -26.12 -6.53 -12.74
N SER A 27 -25.38 -7.53 -13.24
CA SER A 27 -23.93 -7.44 -13.47
C SER A 27 -23.58 -6.35 -14.49
N ARG A 28 -24.37 -6.20 -15.56
CA ARG A 28 -24.21 -5.13 -16.55
C ARG A 28 -24.45 -3.76 -15.93
N TYR A 29 -25.52 -3.60 -15.15
CA TYR A 29 -25.79 -2.35 -14.44
C TYR A 29 -24.70 -2.00 -13.44
N LEU A 30 -24.09 -2.97 -12.76
CA LEU A 30 -22.93 -2.74 -11.90
C LEU A 30 -21.69 -2.26 -12.67
N LYS A 31 -21.44 -2.77 -13.87
CA LYS A 31 -20.35 -2.27 -14.72
C LYS A 31 -20.60 -0.82 -15.15
N LEU A 32 -21.84 -0.51 -15.54
CA LEU A 32 -22.24 0.84 -15.90
C LEU A 32 -22.13 1.79 -14.70
N SER A 33 -22.62 1.40 -13.53
CA SER A 33 -22.54 2.25 -12.34
C SER A 33 -21.10 2.55 -11.97
N ASN A 34 -20.21 1.55 -11.96
CA ASN A 34 -18.77 1.77 -11.73
C ASN A 34 -18.15 2.74 -12.73
N THR A 35 -18.53 2.65 -14.01
CA THR A 35 -18.09 3.58 -15.05
C THR A 35 -18.55 5.01 -14.75
N TYR A 36 -19.79 5.19 -14.32
CA TYR A 36 -20.32 6.50 -13.96
C TYR A 36 -19.73 7.05 -12.65
N ILE A 37 -19.42 6.20 -11.67
CA ILE A 37 -18.70 6.59 -10.44
C ILE A 37 -17.31 7.14 -10.80
N GLN A 38 -16.59 6.48 -11.70
CA GLN A 38 -15.26 6.92 -12.14
C GLN A 38 -15.30 8.26 -12.87
N ASN A 39 -16.36 8.49 -13.64
CA ASN A 39 -16.58 9.74 -14.38
C ASN A 39 -17.34 10.80 -13.56
N GLU A 40 -17.50 10.58 -12.24
CA GLU A 40 -18.16 11.50 -11.30
C GLU A 40 -19.61 11.87 -11.67
N ASN A 41 -20.28 11.03 -12.47
CA ASN A 41 -21.70 11.15 -12.76
C ASN A 41 -22.51 10.34 -11.74
N PHE A 42 -22.64 10.91 -10.54
CA PHE A 42 -23.24 10.22 -9.39
C PHE A 42 -24.73 9.91 -9.56
N GLU A 43 -25.47 10.75 -10.29
CA GLU A 43 -26.89 10.53 -10.58
C GLU A 43 -27.10 9.24 -11.38
N LYS A 44 -26.40 9.09 -12.51
CA LYS A 44 -26.46 7.87 -13.32
C LYS A 44 -25.89 6.67 -12.58
N ALA A 45 -24.81 6.85 -11.82
CA ALA A 45 -24.25 5.77 -11.01
C ALA A 45 -25.29 5.20 -10.03
N ASN A 46 -26.00 6.07 -9.33
CA ASN A 46 -27.04 5.68 -8.38
C ASN A 46 -28.25 5.05 -9.08
N GLU A 47 -28.66 5.58 -10.23
CA GLU A 47 -29.74 5.00 -11.06
C GLU A 47 -29.46 3.53 -11.40
N TYR A 48 -28.27 3.23 -11.94
CA TYR A 48 -27.89 1.87 -12.31
C TYR A 48 -27.70 0.95 -11.10
N LEU A 49 -27.20 1.48 -9.97
CA LEU A 49 -27.13 0.71 -8.73
C LEU A 49 -28.51 0.30 -8.22
N ASN A 50 -29.50 1.21 -8.27
CA ASN A 50 -30.88 0.90 -7.88
C ASN A 50 -31.48 -0.17 -8.78
N LYS A 51 -31.29 -0.07 -10.10
CA LYS A 51 -31.74 -1.08 -11.07
C LYS A 51 -31.13 -2.46 -10.79
N ALA A 52 -29.82 -2.52 -10.51
CA ALA A 52 -29.15 -3.77 -10.16
C ALA A 52 -29.72 -4.37 -8.86
N ARG A 53 -29.99 -3.53 -7.85
CA ARG A 53 -30.55 -3.94 -6.56
C ARG A 53 -31.97 -4.48 -6.68
N GLU A 54 -32.80 -3.86 -7.51
CA GLU A 54 -34.17 -4.30 -7.76
C GLU A 54 -34.20 -5.70 -8.37
N LEU A 55 -33.41 -5.94 -9.41
CA LEU A 55 -33.30 -7.23 -10.10
C LEU A 55 -32.87 -8.39 -9.19
N LEU A 56 -32.06 -8.10 -8.16
CA LEU A 56 -31.51 -9.10 -7.24
C LEU A 56 -32.20 -9.12 -5.87
N SER A 57 -33.25 -8.34 -5.66
CA SER A 57 -33.89 -8.15 -4.35
C SER A 57 -34.48 -9.44 -3.77
N THR A 58 -34.95 -10.36 -4.62
CA THR A 58 -35.59 -11.63 -4.23
C THR A 58 -34.73 -12.86 -4.53
N ASN A 59 -33.51 -12.68 -5.09
CA ASN A 59 -32.69 -13.79 -5.55
C ASN A 59 -31.92 -14.44 -4.39
N THR A 60 -32.24 -15.70 -4.09
CA THR A 60 -31.65 -16.47 -2.99
C THR A 60 -30.54 -17.42 -3.44
N SER A 61 -30.25 -17.52 -4.74
CA SER A 61 -29.13 -18.33 -5.24
C SER A 61 -27.79 -17.81 -4.72
N TRP A 62 -26.77 -18.67 -4.69
CA TRP A 62 -25.42 -18.27 -4.28
C TRP A 62 -24.90 -17.11 -5.16
N GLU A 63 -25.07 -17.23 -6.47
CA GLU A 63 -24.63 -16.21 -7.44
C GLU A 63 -25.43 -14.90 -7.31
N GLY A 64 -26.75 -14.98 -7.11
CA GLY A 64 -27.57 -13.80 -6.83
C GLY A 64 -27.16 -13.09 -5.54
N GLN A 65 -26.90 -13.84 -4.47
CA GLN A 65 -26.42 -13.29 -3.20
C GLN A 65 -25.01 -12.71 -3.32
N TYR A 66 -24.13 -13.31 -4.16
CA TYR A 66 -22.82 -12.74 -4.49
C TYR A 66 -22.98 -11.36 -5.14
N TRP A 67 -23.75 -11.25 -6.23
CA TRP A 67 -23.95 -9.96 -6.89
C TRP A 67 -24.66 -8.94 -6.00
N ASN A 68 -25.54 -9.39 -5.12
CA ASN A 68 -26.16 -8.53 -4.10
C ASN A 68 -25.13 -7.97 -3.10
N ALA A 69 -24.09 -8.74 -2.76
CA ALA A 69 -22.97 -8.24 -1.96
C ALA A 69 -22.07 -7.27 -2.73
N VAL A 70 -21.82 -7.53 -4.03
CA VAL A 70 -21.07 -6.61 -4.91
C VAL A 70 -21.79 -5.26 -5.06
N ILE A 71 -23.13 -5.25 -5.07
CA ILE A 71 -23.93 -4.02 -5.06
C ILE A 71 -23.58 -3.17 -3.84
N ASP A 72 -23.58 -3.75 -2.65
CA ASP A 72 -23.28 -3.01 -1.43
C ASP A 72 -21.83 -2.53 -1.37
N GLU A 73 -20.86 -3.33 -1.87
CA GLU A 73 -19.48 -2.89 -2.04
C GLU A 73 -19.41 -1.68 -2.98
N THR A 74 -20.16 -1.71 -4.08
CA THR A 74 -20.19 -0.61 -5.05
C THR A 74 -20.85 0.64 -4.47
N TYR A 75 -21.89 0.51 -3.64
CA TYR A 75 -22.45 1.63 -2.88
C TYR A 75 -21.42 2.20 -1.88
N GLY A 76 -20.61 1.35 -1.25
CA GLY A 76 -19.53 1.80 -0.38
C GLY A 76 -18.54 2.71 -1.10
N ASN A 77 -18.14 2.33 -2.32
CA ASN A 77 -17.28 3.14 -3.20
C ASN A 77 -17.96 4.42 -3.68
N TYR A 78 -19.24 4.34 -4.05
CA TYR A 78 -20.07 5.48 -4.44
C TYR A 78 -20.12 6.54 -3.33
N TYR A 79 -20.46 6.14 -2.10
CA TYR A 79 -20.53 7.05 -0.97
C TYR A 79 -19.16 7.61 -0.57
N LEU A 80 -18.09 6.83 -0.74
CA LEU A 80 -16.72 7.31 -0.54
C LEU A 80 -16.39 8.47 -1.49
N LYS A 81 -16.79 8.37 -2.77
CA LYS A 81 -16.61 9.44 -3.76
C LYS A 81 -17.44 10.69 -3.48
N LEU A 82 -18.57 10.54 -2.77
CA LEU A 82 -19.38 11.66 -2.28
C LEU A 82 -18.89 12.22 -0.93
N ASN A 83 -17.74 11.75 -0.41
CA ASN A 83 -17.24 12.07 0.92
C ASN A 83 -18.21 11.74 2.06
N ASN A 84 -19.13 10.79 1.85
CA ASN A 84 -20.06 10.31 2.86
C ASN A 84 -19.50 9.04 3.54
N THR A 85 -18.59 9.26 4.48
CA THR A 85 -17.86 8.19 5.18
C THR A 85 -18.77 7.26 5.98
N GLU A 86 -19.85 7.78 6.59
CA GLU A 86 -20.78 6.95 7.37
C GLU A 86 -21.55 5.97 6.48
N MET A 87 -22.11 6.45 5.37
CA MET A 87 -22.82 5.60 4.42
C MET A 87 -21.89 4.64 3.68
N SER A 88 -20.64 5.06 3.45
CA SER A 88 -19.58 4.20 2.90
C SER A 88 -19.28 3.02 3.84
N LYS A 89 -19.03 3.30 5.13
CA LYS A 89 -18.85 2.27 6.17
C LYS A 89 -20.03 1.32 6.28
N PHE A 90 -21.24 1.87 6.32
CA PHE A 90 -22.46 1.07 6.40
C PHE A 90 -22.54 0.08 5.23
N SER A 91 -22.31 0.56 4.01
CA SER A 91 -22.40 -0.27 2.80
C SER A 91 -21.29 -1.33 2.74
N PHE A 92 -20.05 -0.98 3.09
CA PHE A 92 -18.96 -1.94 3.16
C PHE A 92 -19.17 -3.02 4.24
N ASN A 93 -19.73 -2.66 5.40
CA ASN A 93 -20.08 -3.64 6.43
C ASN A 93 -21.15 -4.62 5.94
N GLN A 94 -22.16 -4.14 5.21
CA GLN A 94 -23.19 -4.99 4.62
C GLN A 94 -22.60 -5.96 3.59
N ALA A 95 -21.71 -5.48 2.72
CA ALA A 95 -21.00 -6.31 1.75
C ALA A 95 -20.15 -7.39 2.45
N LEU A 96 -19.35 -7.00 3.45
CA LEU A 96 -18.50 -7.91 4.21
C LEU A 96 -19.30 -9.02 4.91
N ASN A 97 -20.42 -8.66 5.55
CA ASN A 97 -21.30 -9.61 6.20
C ASN A 97 -21.87 -10.63 5.20
N LYS A 98 -22.23 -10.19 3.99
CA LYS A 98 -22.72 -11.07 2.92
C LYS A 98 -21.62 -11.98 2.37
N TYR A 99 -20.40 -11.47 2.16
CA TYR A 99 -19.26 -12.31 1.76
C TYR A 99 -18.93 -13.38 2.79
N LYS A 100 -18.88 -13.03 4.08
CA LYS A 100 -18.69 -13.99 5.20
C LYS A 100 -19.77 -15.06 5.25
N LYS A 101 -21.01 -14.72 4.89
CA LYS A 101 -22.12 -15.68 4.78
C LYS A 101 -21.93 -16.60 3.58
N LEU A 102 -21.59 -16.06 2.40
CA LEU A 102 -21.38 -16.81 1.16
C LEU A 102 -20.24 -17.83 1.27
N ILE A 103 -19.16 -17.49 1.97
CA ILE A 103 -18.03 -18.39 2.29
C ILE A 103 -18.51 -19.66 3.02
N LYS A 104 -19.59 -19.57 3.80
CA LYS A 104 -20.15 -20.68 4.59
C LYS A 104 -21.28 -21.43 3.87
N MET A 105 -21.76 -20.92 2.74
CA MET A 105 -22.88 -21.50 1.99
C MET A 105 -22.39 -22.59 1.02
N LYS A 106 -23.21 -23.64 0.84
CA LYS A 106 -23.00 -24.65 -0.20
C LYS A 106 -23.42 -24.06 -1.56
N GLY A 107 -22.51 -24.02 -2.55
CA GLY A 107 -22.85 -23.63 -3.94
C GLY A 107 -21.80 -22.82 -4.72
N GLY A 108 -20.79 -22.23 -4.07
CA GLY A 108 -19.71 -21.50 -4.77
C GLY A 108 -18.60 -22.41 -5.31
N SER A 109 -17.98 -22.03 -6.42
CA SER A 109 -16.74 -22.69 -6.90
C SER A 109 -15.55 -22.37 -5.99
N GLN A 110 -14.48 -23.15 -6.06
CA GLN A 110 -13.24 -22.86 -5.31
C GLN A 110 -12.63 -21.51 -5.71
N ASP A 111 -12.70 -21.16 -7.00
CA ASP A 111 -12.23 -19.87 -7.51
C ASP A 111 -13.07 -18.71 -6.93
N ALA A 112 -14.39 -18.88 -6.87
CA ALA A 112 -15.29 -17.88 -6.31
C ALA A 112 -15.08 -17.73 -4.80
N LEU A 113 -14.73 -18.80 -4.09
CA LEU A 113 -14.37 -18.76 -2.68
C LEU A 113 -13.05 -18.02 -2.44
N ALA A 114 -12.03 -18.26 -3.27
CA ALA A 114 -10.76 -17.55 -3.22
C ALA A 114 -10.94 -16.05 -3.47
N GLU A 115 -11.74 -15.70 -4.48
CA GLU A 115 -12.11 -14.31 -4.78
C GLU A 115 -12.82 -13.65 -3.58
N LEU A 116 -13.80 -14.34 -2.97
CA LEU A 116 -14.51 -13.82 -1.80
C LEU A 116 -13.61 -13.59 -0.60
N LEU A 117 -12.62 -14.46 -0.36
CA LEU A 117 -11.64 -14.28 0.72
C LEU A 117 -10.78 -13.04 0.47
N GLU A 118 -10.30 -12.84 -0.76
CA GLU A 118 -9.54 -11.65 -1.15
C GLU A 118 -10.37 -10.37 -0.97
N ARG A 119 -11.62 -10.36 -1.47
CA ARG A 119 -12.53 -9.22 -1.36
C ARG A 119 -12.95 -8.92 0.09
N SER A 120 -13.16 -9.96 0.90
CA SER A 120 -13.46 -9.79 2.33
C SER A 120 -12.29 -9.15 3.08
N ASN A 121 -11.06 -9.62 2.83
CA ASN A 121 -9.86 -9.04 3.43
C ASN A 121 -9.67 -7.57 3.01
N TYR A 122 -9.89 -7.26 1.72
CA TYR A 122 -9.85 -5.89 1.21
C TYR A 122 -10.88 -4.99 1.89
N LEU A 123 -12.12 -5.47 2.06
CA LEU A 123 -13.16 -4.73 2.76
C LEU A 123 -12.87 -4.54 4.25
N GLU A 124 -12.33 -5.54 4.94
CA GLU A 124 -11.89 -5.41 6.33
C GLU A 124 -10.81 -4.34 6.49
N GLN A 125 -9.83 -4.32 5.60
CA GLN A 125 -8.81 -3.26 5.56
C GLN A 125 -9.43 -1.89 5.33
N ASN A 126 -10.32 -1.76 4.34
CA ASN A 126 -11.03 -0.51 4.06
C ASN A 126 -11.87 -0.04 5.25
N LEU A 127 -12.58 -0.96 5.93
CA LEU A 127 -13.39 -0.65 7.09
C LEU A 127 -12.54 -0.20 8.28
N ASN A 128 -11.39 -0.84 8.52
CA ASN A 128 -10.42 -0.41 9.54
C ASN A 128 -9.81 0.96 9.20
N MET A 129 -9.58 1.23 7.92
CA MET A 129 -9.11 2.53 7.44
C MET A 129 -10.17 3.62 7.65
N LEU A 130 -11.44 3.30 7.40
CA LEU A 130 -12.55 4.23 7.56
C LEU A 130 -12.90 4.43 9.05
N SER A 131 -12.81 3.38 9.89
CA SER A 131 -13.19 3.41 11.31
C SER A 131 -12.35 4.39 12.13
N GLY A 132 -11.14 4.73 11.66
CA GLY A 132 -10.26 5.66 12.34
C GLY A 132 -9.52 5.03 13.53
N ASP A 133 -9.55 3.71 13.68
CA ASP A 133 -8.81 3.02 14.76
C ASP A 133 -7.36 2.69 14.37
N ALA A 134 -7.00 2.86 13.10
CA ALA A 134 -5.71 2.46 12.57
C ALA A 134 -4.62 3.50 12.85
N LYS A 135 -4.01 3.41 14.04
CA LYS A 135 -2.67 3.98 14.28
C LYS A 135 -1.64 3.38 13.34
N THR A 136 -1.84 2.13 12.91
CA THR A 136 -0.90 1.38 12.08
C THR A 136 -1.62 0.80 10.87
N ILE A 137 -1.07 1.04 9.68
CA ILE A 137 -1.44 0.43 8.42
C ILE A 137 -0.29 -0.42 7.92
N SER A 138 -0.56 -1.67 7.56
CA SER A 138 0.39 -2.57 6.91
C SER A 138 -0.21 -3.11 5.61
N LEU A 139 0.59 -3.05 4.55
CA LEU A 139 0.33 -3.60 3.22
C LEU A 139 1.41 -4.60 2.83
N ASP A 140 2.11 -5.17 3.82
CA ASP A 140 3.30 -5.98 3.61
C ASP A 140 3.01 -7.20 2.71
N ASN A 141 4.01 -7.58 1.91
CA ASN A 141 3.96 -8.72 0.98
C ASN A 141 2.90 -8.63 -0.13
N GLN A 142 2.30 -7.46 -0.35
CA GLN A 142 1.39 -7.24 -1.47
C GLN A 142 2.16 -6.82 -2.72
N LYS A 143 1.81 -7.35 -3.90
CA LYS A 143 2.48 -6.98 -5.18
C LYS A 143 1.94 -5.64 -5.70
N LEU A 144 2.32 -4.55 -5.05
CA LEU A 144 1.82 -3.21 -5.36
C LEU A 144 2.72 -2.51 -6.39
N LYS A 145 2.10 -2.00 -7.46
CA LYS A 145 2.77 -1.02 -8.34
C LYS A 145 2.85 0.36 -7.68
N GLN A 146 1.83 0.68 -6.88
CA GLN A 146 1.66 1.91 -6.12
C GLN A 146 0.82 1.59 -4.88
N ILE A 147 0.96 2.36 -3.80
CA ILE A 147 0.10 2.23 -2.62
C ILE A 147 -1.30 2.84 -2.90
N PRO A 148 -2.35 2.47 -2.13
CA PRO A 148 -3.69 3.03 -2.29
C PRO A 148 -3.69 4.56 -2.22
N ALA A 149 -4.52 5.20 -3.06
CA ALA A 149 -4.61 6.66 -3.14
C ALA A 149 -5.21 7.31 -1.88
N LEU A 150 -5.94 6.53 -1.08
CA LEU A 150 -6.58 6.97 0.16
C LEU A 150 -6.13 6.07 1.30
N LEU A 151 -5.30 6.62 2.20
CA LEU A 151 -4.99 6.05 3.51
C LEU A 151 -5.63 6.89 4.63
N PRO A 152 -5.78 6.36 5.86
CA PRO A 152 -6.40 7.07 6.98
C PRO A 152 -5.61 8.31 7.39
N GLN A 153 -6.30 9.43 7.61
CA GLN A 153 -5.68 10.72 7.95
C GLN A 153 -5.00 10.73 9.33
N ASN A 154 -5.43 9.85 10.24
CA ASN A 154 -4.91 9.76 11.60
C ASN A 154 -3.86 8.65 11.79
N MET A 155 -3.36 8.08 10.69
CA MET A 155 -2.31 7.06 10.70
C MET A 155 -1.02 7.57 11.36
N GLU A 156 -0.46 6.77 12.28
CA GLU A 156 0.82 7.02 12.96
C GLU A 156 1.95 6.16 12.38
N SER A 157 1.64 5.01 11.79
CA SER A 157 2.60 4.06 11.24
C SER A 157 2.11 3.48 9.92
N PHE A 158 2.98 3.47 8.93
CA PHE A 158 2.74 2.86 7.62
C PHE A 158 3.81 1.81 7.31
N SER A 159 3.40 0.62 6.89
CA SER A 159 4.29 -0.45 6.45
C SER A 159 3.88 -0.97 5.07
N CYS A 160 4.86 -1.10 4.18
CA CYS A 160 4.72 -1.77 2.90
C CYS A 160 6.01 -2.52 2.58
N ASP A 161 6.39 -3.42 3.48
CA ASP A 161 7.54 -4.30 3.29
C ASP A 161 7.30 -5.27 2.14
N ASN A 162 8.34 -5.51 1.33
CA ASN A 162 8.29 -6.45 0.20
C ASN A 162 7.15 -6.17 -0.82
N CYS A 163 6.76 -4.90 -0.96
CA CYS A 163 5.63 -4.50 -1.82
C CYS A 163 5.96 -4.39 -3.32
N LYS A 164 7.23 -4.50 -3.71
CA LYS A 164 7.76 -4.27 -5.07
C LYS A 164 7.66 -2.82 -5.57
N LEU A 165 7.49 -1.83 -4.68
CA LEU A 165 7.45 -0.41 -5.03
C LEU A 165 8.73 0.03 -5.73
N LYS A 166 8.61 0.81 -6.80
CA LYS A 166 9.77 1.33 -7.57
C LYS A 166 10.16 2.76 -7.18
N GLU A 167 9.25 3.46 -6.53
CA GLU A 167 9.37 4.87 -6.16
C GLU A 167 8.86 5.05 -4.73
N PHE A 168 9.37 6.07 -4.04
CA PHE A 168 8.90 6.41 -2.72
C PHE A 168 7.47 6.97 -2.80
N PRO A 169 6.53 6.53 -1.95
CA PRO A 169 5.14 6.99 -1.99
C PRO A 169 4.97 8.39 -1.39
N TYR A 170 5.30 9.43 -2.15
CA TYR A 170 5.27 10.82 -1.67
C TYR A 170 3.88 11.34 -1.27
N GLN A 171 2.79 10.66 -1.63
CA GLN A 171 1.48 10.97 -1.02
C GLN A 171 1.49 10.87 0.51
N LEU A 172 2.44 10.14 1.12
CA LEU A 172 2.57 10.04 2.58
C LEU A 172 2.92 11.38 3.27
N THR A 173 3.40 12.39 2.54
CA THR A 173 3.77 13.70 3.12
C THR A 173 2.57 14.48 3.67
N GLY A 174 1.36 14.18 3.20
CA GLY A 174 0.12 14.81 3.70
C GLY A 174 -0.32 14.33 5.09
N TYR A 175 0.27 13.24 5.61
CA TYR A 175 -0.21 12.57 6.83
C TYR A 175 0.49 13.14 8.06
N LYS A 176 -0.13 14.15 8.68
CA LYS A 176 0.45 14.93 9.78
C LYS A 176 0.80 14.10 11.02
N ASN A 177 0.09 13.01 11.28
CA ASN A 177 0.32 12.16 12.45
C ASN A 177 1.34 11.05 12.20
N LEU A 178 1.88 10.92 10.99
CA LEU A 178 2.77 9.84 10.61
C LEU A 178 4.13 9.96 11.32
N ARG A 179 4.49 8.90 12.06
CA ARG A 179 5.71 8.79 12.87
C ARG A 179 6.62 7.67 12.41
N VAL A 180 6.07 6.62 11.81
CA VAL A 180 6.83 5.45 11.37
C VAL A 180 6.52 5.12 9.93
N ILE A 181 7.55 4.96 9.11
CA ILE A 181 7.43 4.45 7.74
C ILE A 181 8.38 3.27 7.59
N ASN A 182 7.83 2.10 7.23
CA ASN A 182 8.58 0.93 6.82
C ASN A 182 8.33 0.64 5.34
N LEU A 183 9.38 0.77 4.54
CA LEU A 183 9.39 0.50 3.09
C LEU A 183 10.54 -0.43 2.72
N ALA A 184 10.97 -1.28 3.66
CA ALA A 184 12.02 -2.25 3.42
C ALA A 184 11.68 -3.22 2.27
N ASN A 185 12.73 -3.82 1.70
CA ASN A 185 12.61 -4.88 0.69
C ASN A 185 11.82 -4.48 -0.58
N ASN A 186 11.92 -3.21 -0.99
CA ASN A 186 11.31 -2.70 -2.21
C ASN A 186 12.35 -2.49 -3.34
N ASN A 187 11.96 -1.81 -4.42
CA ASN A 187 12.82 -1.47 -5.56
C ASN A 187 13.00 0.05 -5.72
N ILE A 188 12.88 0.81 -4.63
CA ILE A 188 12.98 2.28 -4.63
C ILE A 188 14.39 2.68 -5.05
N LYS A 189 14.50 3.60 -6.02
CA LYS A 189 15.80 4.01 -6.60
C LYS A 189 16.33 5.34 -6.08
N GLU A 190 15.45 6.17 -5.54
CA GLU A 190 15.74 7.51 -5.06
C GLU A 190 14.81 7.85 -3.90
N PHE A 191 15.31 8.65 -2.97
CA PHE A 191 14.54 9.17 -1.86
C PHE A 191 14.90 10.63 -1.62
N GLN A 192 13.88 11.45 -1.44
CA GLN A 192 14.00 12.85 -1.05
C GLN A 192 13.29 13.04 0.28
N ALA A 193 13.99 13.58 1.27
CA ALA A 193 13.38 13.96 2.54
C ALA A 193 12.42 15.14 2.29
N ASN A 194 11.12 14.86 2.20
CA ASN A 194 10.07 15.83 1.88
C ASN A 194 9.08 15.91 3.05
N GLN A 195 8.93 17.09 3.69
CA GLN A 195 7.88 17.45 4.65
C GLN A 195 7.27 16.29 5.48
N PHE A 196 8.09 15.63 6.29
CA PHE A 196 7.69 14.61 7.26
C PHE A 196 7.97 15.12 8.69
N PRO A 197 7.25 16.17 9.16
CA PRO A 197 7.62 16.93 10.36
C PRO A 197 7.55 16.13 11.66
N ASN A 198 6.83 15.00 11.66
CA ASN A 198 6.62 14.16 12.82
C ASN A 198 7.25 12.76 12.70
N LEU A 199 7.98 12.49 11.61
CA LEU A 199 8.59 11.19 11.37
C LEU A 199 9.73 10.94 12.36
N VAL A 200 9.66 9.80 13.04
CA VAL A 200 10.59 9.32 14.06
C VAL A 200 11.43 8.17 13.53
N MET A 201 10.84 7.29 12.72
CA MET A 201 11.52 6.13 12.14
C MET A 201 11.23 6.02 10.64
N LEU A 202 12.30 5.85 9.87
CA LEU A 202 12.25 5.56 8.44
C LEU A 202 13.11 4.35 8.12
N ASP A 203 12.46 3.28 7.65
CA ASP A 203 13.14 2.12 7.10
C ASP A 203 13.01 2.06 5.57
N LEU A 204 14.15 2.21 4.90
CA LEU A 204 14.33 2.09 3.46
C LEU A 204 15.40 1.03 3.12
N SER A 205 15.65 0.11 4.03
CA SER A 205 16.63 -0.95 3.84
C SER A 205 16.27 -1.89 2.70
N ASN A 206 17.27 -2.56 2.13
CA ASN A 206 17.08 -3.56 1.07
C ASN A 206 16.31 -3.00 -0.13
N ASN A 207 16.66 -1.79 -0.57
CA ASN A 207 16.12 -1.13 -1.75
C ASN A 207 17.22 -0.98 -2.83
N LYS A 208 17.00 -0.10 -3.81
CA LYS A 208 17.95 0.18 -4.90
C LYS A 208 18.37 1.65 -4.90
N ILE A 209 18.34 2.30 -3.74
CA ILE A 209 18.52 3.74 -3.61
C ILE A 209 19.97 4.09 -3.96
N LYS A 210 20.13 4.96 -4.95
CA LYS A 210 21.46 5.44 -5.39
C LYS A 210 21.81 6.81 -4.82
N GLN A 211 20.79 7.61 -4.53
CA GLN A 211 20.93 8.98 -4.05
C GLN A 211 19.82 9.28 -3.05
N ILE A 212 20.21 10.06 -2.04
CA ILE A 212 19.30 10.66 -1.06
C ILE A 212 19.47 12.16 -1.15
N GLN A 213 18.37 12.89 -1.23
CA GLN A 213 18.36 14.34 -1.38
C GLN A 213 17.45 15.01 -0.33
N GLY A 214 17.59 16.32 -0.17
CA GLY A 214 16.73 17.14 0.68
C GLY A 214 17.39 17.63 1.97
N ASP A 215 16.74 18.62 2.58
CA ASP A 215 17.11 19.18 3.87
C ASP A 215 16.45 18.35 5.00
N PHE A 216 17.21 17.40 5.54
CA PHE A 216 16.74 16.51 6.61
C PHE A 216 16.32 17.26 7.89
N PRO A 217 17.09 18.24 8.41
CA PRO A 217 16.67 19.06 9.54
C PRO A 217 15.35 19.80 9.30
N ALA A 218 15.15 20.38 8.12
CA ALA A 218 13.93 21.11 7.81
C ALA A 218 12.72 20.17 7.61
N ASN A 219 12.93 19.03 6.92
CA ASN A 219 11.83 18.17 6.49
C ASN A 219 11.54 17.00 7.44
N THR A 220 12.50 16.55 8.23
CA THR A 220 12.40 15.41 9.15
C THR A 220 13.04 15.72 10.52
N PRO A 221 12.67 16.82 11.20
CA PRO A 221 13.35 17.31 12.41
C PRO A 221 13.30 16.34 13.60
N LYS A 222 12.33 15.41 13.62
CA LYS A 222 12.10 14.45 14.71
C LYS A 222 12.67 13.06 14.44
N LEU A 223 13.42 12.88 13.35
CA LEU A 223 13.91 11.57 12.95
C LEU A 223 14.95 11.04 13.96
N GLU A 224 14.70 9.87 14.50
CA GLU A 224 15.55 9.17 15.47
C GLU A 224 16.20 7.91 14.88
N TYR A 225 15.50 7.22 13.98
CA TYR A 225 15.95 5.96 13.38
C TYR A 225 15.89 6.03 11.86
N LEU A 226 17.03 5.86 11.21
CA LEU A 226 17.15 5.85 9.76
C LEU A 226 17.90 4.60 9.30
N PHE A 227 17.18 3.71 8.62
CA PHE A 227 17.71 2.46 8.08
C PHE A 227 17.82 2.54 6.57
N LEU A 228 19.05 2.47 6.08
CA LEU A 228 19.42 2.59 4.66
C LEU A 228 20.30 1.43 4.19
N GLN A 229 20.46 0.39 5.01
CA GLN A 229 21.36 -0.71 4.69
C GLN A 229 20.94 -1.46 3.42
N ASN A 230 21.91 -2.07 2.75
CA ASN A 230 21.71 -2.84 1.52
C ASN A 230 21.02 -2.01 0.42
N ASN A 231 21.61 -0.87 0.11
CA ASN A 231 21.20 0.00 -1.00
C ASN A 231 22.39 0.16 -1.97
N SER A 232 22.43 1.24 -2.76
CA SER A 232 23.51 1.54 -3.70
C SER A 232 24.01 2.97 -3.54
N LEU A 233 23.94 3.51 -2.32
CA LEU A 233 24.36 4.86 -2.00
C LEU A 233 25.86 4.99 -2.19
N LYS A 234 26.29 6.08 -2.83
CA LYS A 234 27.70 6.44 -2.97
C LYS A 234 28.13 7.57 -2.03
N ASP A 235 27.15 8.29 -1.48
CA ASP A 235 27.36 9.41 -0.59
C ASP A 235 26.08 9.64 0.23
N LEU A 236 26.17 10.54 1.22
CA LEU A 236 25.05 11.01 2.03
C LEU A 236 25.01 12.53 1.98
N PRO A 237 23.82 13.14 1.96
CA PRO A 237 23.74 14.60 1.98
C PRO A 237 24.29 15.15 3.30
N LEU A 238 25.02 16.26 3.23
CA LEU A 238 25.60 16.96 4.39
C LEU A 238 24.55 17.30 5.45
N SER A 239 23.30 17.50 5.05
CA SER A 239 22.18 17.79 5.96
C SER A 239 21.90 16.66 6.96
N ILE A 240 22.26 15.40 6.67
CA ILE A 240 22.11 14.29 7.63
C ILE A 240 22.93 14.55 8.90
N ALA A 241 24.09 15.19 8.77
CA ALA A 241 24.95 15.56 9.89
C ALA A 241 24.29 16.54 10.89
N ASN A 242 23.18 17.18 10.50
CA ASN A 242 22.45 18.13 11.30
C ASN A 242 21.20 17.53 11.98
N LEU A 243 20.96 16.22 11.85
CA LEU A 243 19.86 15.52 12.52
C LEU A 243 20.16 15.31 14.02
N LYS A 244 19.91 16.34 14.83
CA LYS A 244 20.25 16.35 16.26
C LYS A 244 19.58 15.27 17.12
N ASN A 245 18.45 14.74 16.65
CA ASN A 245 17.68 13.70 17.35
C ASN A 245 18.03 12.27 16.89
N LEU A 246 18.92 12.12 15.89
CA LEU A 246 19.23 10.82 15.30
C LEU A 246 19.95 9.94 16.32
N LYS A 247 19.36 8.79 16.63
CA LYS A 247 19.91 7.78 17.55
C LYS A 247 20.61 6.67 16.78
N VAL A 248 20.04 6.26 15.64
CA VAL A 248 20.59 5.18 14.82
C VAL A 248 20.56 5.57 13.35
N LEU A 249 21.71 5.42 12.69
CA LEU A 249 21.88 5.50 11.25
C LEU A 249 22.53 4.22 10.75
N ASN A 250 21.80 3.38 10.02
CA ASN A 250 22.37 2.19 9.41
C ASN A 250 22.58 2.39 7.91
N VAL A 251 23.83 2.33 7.47
CA VAL A 251 24.24 2.53 6.08
C VAL A 251 25.12 1.41 5.56
N SER A 252 25.18 0.27 6.25
CA SER A 252 25.91 -0.93 5.79
C SER A 252 25.37 -1.44 4.44
N GLY A 253 26.14 -2.23 3.71
CA GLY A 253 25.79 -2.72 2.38
C GLY A 253 25.60 -1.60 1.36
N ASN A 254 26.36 -0.49 1.48
CA ASN A 254 26.37 0.61 0.51
C ASN A 254 27.79 0.82 -0.05
N LYS A 255 27.96 1.84 -0.89
CA LYS A 255 29.23 2.21 -1.54
C LYS A 255 29.74 3.57 -1.07
N ILE A 256 29.46 3.91 0.20
CA ILE A 256 29.83 5.20 0.78
C ILE A 256 31.31 5.14 1.23
N PRO A 257 32.16 6.07 0.79
CA PRO A 257 33.54 6.14 1.25
C PRO A 257 33.64 6.32 2.77
N PHE A 258 34.65 5.69 3.37
CA PHE A 258 34.88 5.82 4.81
C PHE A 258 35.16 7.26 5.25
N SER A 259 35.73 8.09 4.37
CA SER A 259 35.92 9.52 4.64
C SER A 259 34.59 10.23 4.94
N THR A 260 33.54 9.99 4.13
CA THR A 260 32.20 10.51 4.37
C THR A 260 31.65 10.00 5.71
N ILE A 261 31.76 8.69 5.97
CA ILE A 261 31.28 8.09 7.22
C ILE A 261 31.98 8.72 8.44
N LYS A 262 33.31 8.91 8.36
CA LYS A 262 34.10 9.54 9.41
C LYS A 262 33.63 10.96 9.71
N SER A 263 33.34 11.75 8.68
CA SER A 263 32.79 13.10 8.86
C SER A 263 31.42 13.10 9.55
N ILE A 264 30.56 12.12 9.22
CA ILE A 264 29.24 11.98 9.86
C ILE A 264 29.38 11.55 11.32
N ILE A 265 30.28 10.61 11.64
CA ILE A 265 30.59 10.20 13.02
C ILE A 265 31.04 11.40 13.86
N GLN A 266 31.90 12.26 13.29
CA GLN A 266 32.37 13.46 13.97
C GLN A 266 31.25 14.49 14.20
N ALA A 267 30.32 14.62 13.25
CA ALA A 267 29.22 15.57 13.36
C ALA A 267 28.06 15.06 14.23
N LEU A 268 27.91 13.75 14.39
CA LEU A 268 26.84 13.09 15.14
C LEU A 268 27.41 12.19 16.25
N PRO A 269 28.07 12.75 17.28
CA PRO A 269 28.79 11.96 18.30
C PRO A 269 27.89 11.08 19.18
N ASN A 270 26.58 11.36 19.24
CA ASN A 270 25.60 10.61 20.03
C ASN A 270 24.75 9.65 19.19
N THR A 271 25.10 9.45 17.92
CA THR A 271 24.38 8.59 16.98
C THR A 271 25.14 7.30 16.75
N LEU A 272 24.47 6.16 16.89
CA LEU A 272 25.02 4.87 16.47
C LEU A 272 25.00 4.78 14.94
N ILE A 273 26.18 4.87 14.33
CA ILE A 273 26.35 4.76 12.87
C ILE A 273 26.87 3.37 12.53
N ILE A 274 26.05 2.57 11.85
CA ILE A 274 26.38 1.21 11.41
C ILE A 274 26.84 1.27 9.96
N HIS A 275 28.04 0.76 9.68
CA HIS A 275 28.65 0.73 8.34
C HIS A 275 29.52 -0.53 8.16
N ASP A 276 29.88 -0.87 6.92
CA ASP A 276 30.56 -2.14 6.58
C ASP A 276 31.98 -2.28 7.13
N LYS A 277 32.64 -1.15 7.42
CA LYS A 277 34.04 -1.11 7.86
C LYS A 277 34.22 -1.15 9.38
N TYR A 278 33.34 -1.86 10.08
CA TYR A 278 33.56 -2.26 11.48
C TYR A 278 33.59 -3.79 11.61
N ILE A 279 34.31 -4.44 10.70
CA ILE A 279 35.09 -5.62 11.07
C ILE A 279 36.46 -5.07 11.41
N LEU A 280 36.93 -5.31 12.64
CA LEU A 280 38.33 -5.13 13.01
C LEU A 280 39.16 -6.01 12.05
N GLU A 281 39.67 -5.44 10.96
CA GLU A 281 40.87 -5.97 10.33
C GLU A 281 42.02 -5.68 11.31
N GLN A 282 42.12 -6.52 12.34
CA GLN A 282 43.44 -6.82 12.89
C GLN A 282 44.20 -7.57 11.78
N GLU A 283 45.39 -7.07 11.48
CA GLU A 283 46.41 -7.68 10.62
C GLU A 283 46.21 -7.57 9.10
N ALA A 284 46.52 -6.39 8.57
CA ALA A 284 47.37 -6.32 7.40
C ALA A 284 48.52 -5.36 7.71
N THR A 285 49.61 -5.92 8.24
CA THR A 285 50.92 -5.28 8.21
C THR A 285 51.23 -4.87 6.77
N PRO A 286 51.77 -3.67 6.52
CA PRO A 286 52.28 -3.33 5.21
C PRO A 286 53.39 -4.32 4.87
N ALA A 287 53.29 -5.00 3.72
CA ALA A 287 54.39 -5.77 3.19
C ALA A 287 55.59 -4.81 3.03
N GLU A 288 56.62 -5.05 3.82
CA GLU A 288 57.90 -4.38 3.74
C GLU A 288 58.45 -4.55 2.32
N GLU A 289 58.88 -3.43 1.76
CA GLU A 289 59.75 -3.37 0.60
C GLU A 289 60.99 -4.22 0.88
N PHE A 290 61.15 -5.33 0.16
CA PHE A 290 62.47 -5.89 -0.09
C PHE A 290 62.83 -5.61 -1.55
N GLN A 291 63.66 -4.57 -1.70
CA GLN A 291 64.58 -4.44 -2.82
C GLN A 291 65.59 -5.58 -2.71
N GLU A 292 65.73 -6.35 -3.78
CA GLU A 292 67.00 -6.82 -4.35
C GLU A 292 66.79 -7.24 -5.81
#